data_AF-B0Z424-F1
#
_entry.id   AF-B0Z424-F1
#
_cell.length_a   1.000
_cell.length_b   1.000
_cell.length_c   1.000
_cell.angle_alpha   90.00
_cell.angle_beta   90.00
_cell.angle_gamma   90.00
#
_symmetry.space_group_name_H-M   'P 1'
#
loop_
_entity.id
_entity.type
_entity.pdbx_description
1 polymer ?
#
loop_
_entity_poly.entity_id
_entity_poly.type
_entity_poly.pdbx_seq_one_letter_code
_entity_poly.pdbx_strand_id
1 'polypeptide(L)'
;IKTGNIPAQASSSLTFTANFDASDDAIDRTTVPFDATNSSSYTDSYTTTVYDSLGNEHSVCQYFTKTSDNTWEVQYAFDGQQQTGVPATTLTFDPNTGKLTSPTTPQTIEFQTDAAAPIDLTVDYSTCTQYGSEFSVTTNAANGYASATQNGVQVDDDGKVYATYSNGERMLQGQ
;
A
#
# COMPACT_ATOMS: atom_id res chain seq x y z
N ILE A 1 0.05 1.95 -37.74
CA ILE A 1 0.42 2.14 -36.32
C ILE A 1 -0.73 1.53 -35.53
N LYS A 2 -0.52 0.42 -34.82
CA LYS A 2 -1.56 -0.13 -33.93
C LYS A 2 -1.70 0.88 -32.80
N THR A 3 -2.74 1.72 -32.81
CA THR A 3 -3.20 2.42 -31.61
C THR A 3 -3.66 1.35 -30.64
N GLY A 4 -2.76 0.95 -29.75
CA GLY A 4 -2.97 -0.15 -28.82
C GLY A 4 -3.36 0.42 -27.48
N ASN A 5 -4.55 0.10 -27.01
CA ASN A 5 -4.87 0.26 -25.59
C ASN A 5 -3.87 -0.55 -24.77
N ILE A 6 -3.44 -0.03 -23.63
CA ILE A 6 -2.68 -0.83 -22.67
C ILE A 6 -3.68 -1.59 -21.78
N PRO A 7 -3.48 -2.90 -21.58
CA PRO A 7 -4.31 -3.66 -20.66
C PRO A 7 -4.12 -3.14 -19.23
N ALA A 8 -5.07 -3.45 -18.36
CA ALA A 8 -4.90 -3.19 -16.93
C ALA A 8 -3.74 -4.03 -16.36
N GLN A 9 -3.15 -3.53 -15.28
CA GLN A 9 -2.18 -4.25 -14.48
C GLN A 9 -2.68 -4.32 -13.03
N ALA A 10 -2.90 -5.54 -12.54
CA ALA A 10 -3.21 -5.76 -11.14
C ALA A 10 -2.06 -5.26 -10.25
N SER A 11 -2.41 -4.68 -9.11
CA SER A 11 -1.42 -4.34 -8.09
C SER A 11 -0.83 -5.61 -7.48
N SER A 12 0.48 -5.64 -7.31
CA SER A 12 1.20 -6.76 -6.69
C SER A 12 2.23 -6.30 -5.65
N SER A 13 2.56 -5.01 -5.61
CA SER A 13 3.47 -4.43 -4.64
C SER A 13 2.96 -3.09 -4.12
N LEU A 14 3.24 -2.82 -2.85
CA LEU A 14 3.04 -1.52 -2.20
C LEU A 14 4.30 -1.16 -1.41
N THR A 15 4.98 -0.07 -1.77
CA THR A 15 6.00 0.53 -0.91
C THR A 15 5.34 1.55 0.02
N PHE A 16 5.47 1.32 1.33
CA PHE A 16 4.91 2.19 2.35
C PHE A 16 6.02 2.71 3.28
N THR A 17 6.15 4.04 3.34
CA THR A 17 7.10 4.72 4.21
C THR A 17 6.34 5.70 5.09
N ALA A 18 6.45 5.52 6.41
CA ALA A 18 5.88 6.42 7.38
C ALA A 18 6.79 6.61 8.60
N ASN A 19 6.58 7.73 9.29
CA ASN A 19 6.96 7.90 10.68
C ASN A 19 5.76 7.58 11.58
N PHE A 20 5.94 6.72 12.58
CA PHE A 20 4.99 6.46 13.65
C PHE A 20 5.31 7.29 14.89
N ASP A 21 4.31 7.87 15.56
CA ASP A 21 4.56 8.69 16.75
C ASP A 21 4.90 7.81 17.96
N ALA A 22 6.16 7.89 18.40
CA ALA A 22 6.64 7.12 19.53
C ALA A 22 5.92 7.45 20.85
N SER A 23 5.31 8.63 20.95
CA SER A 23 4.65 9.12 22.15
C SER A 23 3.19 8.69 22.31
N ASP A 24 2.61 8.05 21.28
CA ASP A 24 1.22 7.56 21.35
C ASP A 24 1.01 6.56 22.47
N ASP A 25 -0.19 6.55 23.02
CA ASP A 25 -0.59 5.57 24.03
C ASP A 25 -0.75 4.19 23.40
N ALA A 26 -0.25 3.16 24.09
CA ALA A 26 -0.43 1.78 23.66
C ALA A 26 -1.87 1.30 23.94
N ILE A 27 -2.44 0.57 22.98
CA ILE A 27 -3.76 -0.06 23.08
C ILE A 27 -3.57 -1.54 23.43
N ASP A 28 -4.13 -1.96 24.57
CA ASP A 28 -4.11 -3.36 25.01
C ASP A 28 -5.14 -4.20 24.24
N ARG A 29 -4.64 -5.05 23.33
CA ARG A 29 -5.45 -5.95 22.49
C ARG A 29 -6.28 -6.97 23.26
N THR A 30 -5.96 -7.24 24.52
CA THR A 30 -6.76 -8.16 25.35
C THR A 30 -8.06 -7.53 25.84
N THR A 31 -8.12 -6.20 25.91
CA THR A 31 -9.29 -5.44 26.36
C THR A 31 -9.97 -4.68 25.23
N VAL A 32 -9.21 -4.25 24.23
CA VAL A 32 -9.67 -3.52 23.04
C VAL A 32 -9.28 -4.29 21.78
N PRO A 33 -10.12 -5.23 21.30
CA PRO A 33 -9.88 -5.91 20.04
C PRO A 33 -9.96 -4.91 18.86
N PHE A 34 -9.27 -5.22 17.78
CA PHE A 34 -9.30 -4.40 16.57
C PHE A 34 -10.70 -4.39 15.93
N ASP A 35 -11.18 -3.20 15.62
CA ASP A 35 -12.43 -2.95 14.91
C ASP A 35 -12.26 -1.71 14.00
N ALA A 36 -12.22 -1.94 12.69
CA ALA A 36 -12.02 -0.89 11.68
C ALA A 36 -13.08 0.23 11.73
N THR A 37 -14.24 -0.02 12.34
CA THR A 37 -15.32 0.95 12.48
C THR A 37 -15.28 1.73 13.80
N ASN A 38 -14.39 1.33 14.72
CA ASN A 38 -14.21 1.96 16.02
C ASN A 38 -12.85 2.68 16.07
N SER A 39 -12.88 4.01 16.00
CA SER A 39 -11.69 4.86 16.02
C SER A 39 -10.88 4.80 17.32
N SER A 40 -11.44 4.25 18.41
CA SER A 40 -10.69 4.02 19.66
C SER A 40 -9.94 2.70 19.66
N SER A 41 -10.05 1.88 18.61
CA SER A 41 -9.38 0.58 18.52
C SER A 41 -8.05 0.62 17.74
N TYR A 42 -7.67 1.76 17.19
CA TYR A 42 -6.43 1.96 16.45
C TYR A 42 -5.87 3.36 16.69
N THR A 43 -4.59 3.55 16.37
CA THR A 43 -3.86 4.80 16.56
C THR A 43 -3.96 5.67 15.30
N ASP A 44 -3.59 5.10 14.15
CA ASP A 44 -3.59 5.79 12.86
C ASP A 44 -4.15 4.87 11.77
N SER A 45 -4.51 5.46 10.63
CA SER A 45 -4.90 4.71 9.45
C SER A 45 -4.47 5.43 8.17
N TYR A 46 -4.22 4.66 7.10
CA TYR A 46 -3.92 5.21 5.78
C TYR A 46 -4.51 4.32 4.68
N THR A 47 -5.13 4.95 3.67
CA THR A 47 -5.75 4.24 2.55
C THR A 47 -4.91 4.33 1.28
N THR A 48 -4.80 3.21 0.59
CA THR A 48 -4.08 3.04 -0.67
C THR A 48 -5.04 2.54 -1.73
N THR A 49 -5.06 3.21 -2.87
CA THR A 49 -5.75 2.71 -4.06
C THR A 49 -4.94 1.62 -4.73
N VAL A 50 -5.57 0.49 -5.02
CA VAL A 50 -5.00 -0.64 -5.77
C VAL A 50 -5.93 -1.02 -6.91
N TYR A 51 -5.44 -1.84 -7.84
CA TYR A 51 -6.20 -2.27 -9.02
C TYR A 51 -6.22 -3.80 -9.12
N ASP A 52 -7.35 -4.37 -9.53
CA ASP A 52 -7.46 -5.80 -9.85
C ASP A 52 -6.97 -6.13 -11.27
N SER A 53 -7.06 -7.40 -11.67
CA SER A 53 -6.64 -7.88 -12.99
C SER A 53 -7.51 -7.41 -14.15
N LEU A 54 -8.70 -6.87 -13.87
CA LEU A 54 -9.61 -6.29 -14.86
C LEU A 54 -9.48 -4.76 -14.94
N GLY A 55 -8.71 -4.15 -14.02
CA GLY A 55 -8.49 -2.72 -13.92
C GLY A 55 -9.54 -1.99 -13.09
N ASN A 56 -10.35 -2.70 -12.32
CA ASN A 56 -11.23 -2.07 -11.33
C ASN A 56 -10.40 -1.54 -10.16
N GLU A 57 -10.80 -0.38 -9.67
CA GLU A 57 -10.18 0.26 -8.52
C GLU A 57 -10.71 -0.35 -7.21
N HIS A 58 -9.81 -0.61 -6.28
CA HIS A 58 -10.11 -1.08 -4.92
C HIS A 58 -9.35 -0.24 -3.90
N SER A 59 -9.86 -0.24 -2.67
CA SER A 59 -9.26 0.49 -1.55
C SER A 59 -8.70 -0.49 -0.51
N VAL A 60 -7.41 -0.35 -0.20
CA VAL A 60 -6.75 -1.05 0.91
C VAL A 60 -6.51 -0.03 2.01
N CYS A 61 -7.19 -0.17 3.14
CA CYS A 61 -6.94 0.66 4.32
C CYS A 61 -6.06 -0.11 5.31
N GLN A 62 -4.92 0.47 5.64
CA GLN A 62 -4.00 -0.01 6.68
C GLN A 62 -4.35 0.71 7.98
N TYR A 63 -4.58 -0.04 9.06
CA TYR A 63 -4.83 0.46 10.40
C TYR A 63 -3.64 0.12 11.29
N PHE A 64 -3.00 1.14 11.83
CA PHE A 64 -1.82 1.03 12.66
C PHE A 64 -2.21 1.21 14.12
N THR A 65 -1.73 0.33 14.99
CA THR A 65 -2.01 0.39 16.41
C THR A 65 -0.74 0.14 17.20
N LYS A 66 -0.35 1.09 18.04
CA LYS A 66 0.71 0.85 19.00
C LYS A 66 0.21 -0.12 20.07
N THR A 67 0.85 -1.27 20.21
CA THR A 67 0.43 -2.30 21.19
C THR A 67 1.34 -2.33 22.41
N SER A 68 2.58 -1.87 22.26
CA SER A 68 3.55 -1.68 23.35
C SER A 68 4.68 -0.77 22.87
N ASP A 69 5.64 -0.48 23.75
CA ASP A 69 6.83 0.27 23.36
C ASP A 69 7.52 -0.36 22.15
N ASN A 70 7.81 0.49 21.15
CA ASN A 70 8.49 0.14 19.91
C ASN A 70 7.80 -0.97 19.08
N THR A 71 6.53 -1.27 19.35
CA THR A 71 5.80 -2.36 18.71
C THR A 71 4.44 -1.88 18.24
N TRP A 72 4.19 -2.08 16.95
CA TRP A 72 2.95 -1.71 16.28
C TRP A 72 2.37 -2.92 15.58
N GLU A 73 1.05 -2.94 15.51
CA GLU A 73 0.28 -3.89 14.75
C GLU A 73 -0.34 -3.17 13.55
N VAL A 74 -0.30 -3.81 12.38
CA VAL A 74 -1.02 -3.39 11.18
C VAL A 74 -2.12 -4.38 10.87
N GLN A 75 -3.32 -3.85 10.71
CA GLN A 75 -4.50 -4.56 10.24
C GLN A 75 -5.05 -3.94 8.98
N TYR A 76 -5.81 -4.70 8.22
CA TYR A 76 -6.24 -4.30 6.89
C TYR A 76 -7.76 -4.32 6.76
N ALA A 77 -8.30 -3.35 6.04
CA ALA A 77 -9.61 -3.43 5.41
C ALA A 77 -9.46 -3.33 3.89
N PHE A 78 -10.32 -4.04 3.18
CA PHE A 78 -10.41 -4.02 1.72
C PHE A 78 -11.83 -3.59 1.34
N ASP A 79 -11.96 -2.54 0.55
CA ASP A 79 -13.26 -1.93 0.17
C ASP A 79 -14.17 -1.64 1.36
N GLY A 80 -13.57 -1.09 2.42
CA GLY A 80 -14.24 -0.76 3.67
C GLY A 80 -14.62 -1.98 4.52
N GLN A 81 -14.30 -3.20 4.09
CA GLN A 81 -14.54 -4.43 4.84
C GLN A 81 -13.26 -4.87 5.56
N GLN A 82 -13.33 -4.93 6.89
CA GLN A 82 -12.24 -5.48 7.71
C GLN A 82 -11.89 -6.91 7.27
N GLN A 83 -10.60 -7.17 7.08
CA GLN A 83 -10.12 -8.49 6.69
C GLN A 83 -10.06 -9.42 7.90
N THR A 84 -10.80 -10.53 7.84
CA THR A 84 -10.81 -11.56 8.89
C THR A 84 -9.99 -12.76 8.43
N GLY A 85 -9.14 -13.31 9.30
CA GLY A 85 -8.31 -14.49 8.97
C GLY A 85 -6.97 -14.15 8.30
N VAL A 86 -6.75 -12.90 7.92
CA VAL A 86 -5.42 -12.37 7.61
C VAL A 86 -4.70 -12.07 8.92
N PRO A 87 -3.53 -12.68 9.19
CA PRO A 87 -2.76 -12.35 10.39
C PRO A 87 -2.33 -10.88 10.38
N ALA A 88 -2.33 -10.30 11.57
CA ALA A 88 -1.76 -8.98 11.78
C ALA A 88 -0.29 -8.93 11.34
N THR A 89 0.13 -7.82 10.75
CA THR A 89 1.56 -7.56 10.56
C THR A 89 2.11 -6.86 11.79
N THR A 90 3.11 -7.42 12.46
CA THR A 90 3.80 -6.76 13.57
C THR A 90 5.01 -5.98 13.07
N LEU A 91 5.04 -4.68 13.33
CA LEU A 91 6.19 -3.80 13.12
C LEU A 91 6.93 -3.62 14.44
N THR A 92 8.22 -3.92 14.48
CA THR A 92 9.08 -3.64 15.63
C THR A 92 10.17 -2.65 15.25
N PHE A 93 10.44 -1.69 16.13
CA PHE A 93 11.43 -0.66 15.91
C PHE A 93 12.60 -0.79 16.90
N ASP A 94 13.80 -0.46 16.44
CA ASP A 94 14.98 -0.38 17.31
C ASP A 94 14.85 0.85 18.23
N PRO A 95 14.90 0.67 19.56
CA PRO A 95 14.66 1.76 20.52
C PRO A 95 15.75 2.84 20.52
N ASN A 96 16.94 2.59 19.95
CA ASN A 96 18.03 3.55 19.91
C ASN A 96 18.02 4.38 18.63
N THR A 97 17.55 3.79 17.52
CA THR A 97 17.63 4.41 16.18
C THR A 97 16.28 4.78 15.59
N GLY A 98 15.18 4.24 16.13
CA GLY A 98 13.83 4.41 15.60
C GLY A 98 13.58 3.71 14.27
N LYS A 99 14.50 2.86 13.81
CA LYS A 99 14.40 2.15 12.52
C LYS A 99 13.65 0.83 12.67
N LEU A 100 12.92 0.43 11.63
CA LEU A 100 12.28 -0.87 11.59
C LEU A 100 13.31 -2.01 11.70
N THR A 101 13.04 -2.99 12.55
CA THR A 101 13.82 -4.22 12.73
C THR A 101 13.05 -5.47 12.34
N SER A 102 11.72 -5.42 12.41
CA SER A 102 10.82 -6.47 11.92
C SER A 102 9.57 -5.82 11.33
N PRO A 103 9.00 -6.35 10.23
CA PRO A 103 9.51 -7.48 9.45
C PRO A 103 10.80 -7.12 8.67
N THR A 104 11.66 -8.12 8.45
CA THR A 104 12.90 -7.95 7.65
C THR A 104 12.69 -8.17 6.15
N THR A 105 11.51 -8.65 5.77
CA THR A 105 11.10 -8.85 4.38
C THR A 105 9.71 -8.24 4.16
N PRO A 106 9.37 -7.86 2.91
CA PRO A 106 8.01 -7.48 2.57
C PRO A 106 6.98 -8.56 2.96
N GLN A 107 5.77 -8.13 3.28
CA GLN A 107 4.67 -8.98 3.74
C GLN A 107 3.61 -9.09 2.65
N THR A 108 3.28 -10.30 2.21
CA THR A 108 2.24 -10.53 1.21
C THR A 108 0.90 -10.74 1.89
N ILE A 109 -0.08 -9.92 1.51
CA ILE A 109 -1.47 -9.99 1.96
C ILE A 109 -2.34 -10.31 0.74
N GLU A 110 -3.15 -11.36 0.83
CA GLU A 110 -4.12 -11.71 -0.20
C GLU A 110 -5.45 -11.01 0.09
N PHE A 111 -5.97 -10.26 -0.89
CA PHE A 111 -7.29 -9.63 -0.84
C PHE A 111 -8.22 -10.30 -1.83
N GLN A 112 -9.34 -10.81 -1.34
CA GLN A 112 -10.35 -11.44 -2.17
C GLN A 112 -11.16 -10.36 -2.92
N THR A 113 -11.40 -10.58 -4.21
CA THR A 113 -12.23 -9.72 -5.05
C THR A 113 -13.50 -10.49 -5.47
N ASP A 114 -14.61 -9.79 -5.71
CA ASP A 114 -15.89 -10.45 -6.03
C ASP A 114 -15.92 -11.02 -7.46
N ALA A 115 -15.36 -10.28 -8.42
CA ALA A 115 -15.52 -10.54 -9.86
C ALA A 115 -14.20 -10.79 -10.61
N ALA A 116 -13.06 -10.55 -9.98
CA ALA A 116 -11.73 -10.73 -10.55
C ALA A 116 -10.96 -11.84 -9.80
N ALA A 117 -9.69 -12.01 -10.16
CA ALA A 117 -8.80 -12.85 -9.35
C ALA A 117 -8.45 -12.12 -8.03
N PRO A 118 -8.11 -12.86 -6.95
CA PRO A 118 -7.55 -12.26 -5.75
C PRO A 118 -6.30 -11.42 -6.04
N ILE A 119 -6.09 -10.39 -5.22
CA ILE A 119 -4.92 -9.52 -5.28
C ILE A 119 -3.92 -9.97 -4.21
N ASP A 120 -2.77 -10.52 -4.63
CA ASP A 120 -1.63 -10.77 -3.76
C ASP A 120 -0.76 -9.51 -3.64
N LEU A 121 -1.05 -8.67 -2.63
CA LEU A 121 -0.34 -7.41 -2.43
C LEU A 121 0.85 -7.59 -1.50
N THR A 122 2.06 -7.42 -2.03
CA THR A 122 3.30 -7.45 -1.24
C THR A 122 3.65 -6.06 -0.71
N VAL A 123 3.47 -5.85 0.59
CA VAL A 123 3.70 -4.57 1.26
C VAL A 123 5.11 -4.51 1.85
N ASP A 124 5.88 -3.49 1.48
CA ASP A 124 7.22 -3.22 1.98
C ASP A 124 7.19 -2.05 2.96
N TYR A 125 7.45 -2.35 4.23
CA TYR A 125 7.54 -1.40 5.34
C TYR A 125 9.00 -1.01 5.68
N SER A 126 10.01 -1.57 5.01
CA SER A 126 11.42 -1.54 5.42
C SER A 126 12.01 -0.16 5.71
N THR A 127 11.40 0.89 5.16
CA THR A 127 11.84 2.28 5.30
C THR A 127 11.06 3.06 6.37
N CYS A 128 10.11 2.42 7.05
CA CYS A 128 9.36 3.03 8.14
C CYS A 128 10.25 3.30 9.35
N THR A 129 9.87 4.34 10.10
CA THR A 129 10.52 4.74 11.34
C THR A 129 9.51 5.02 12.44
N GLN A 130 9.99 5.08 13.67
CA GLN A 130 9.23 5.56 14.81
C GLN A 130 10.05 6.63 15.55
N TYR A 131 9.50 7.84 15.64
CA TYR A 131 10.07 8.98 16.35
C TYR A 131 8.97 9.74 17.09
N GLY A 132 9.32 10.55 18.10
CA GLY A 132 8.35 11.35 18.88
C GLY A 132 7.79 12.56 18.14
N SER A 133 7.44 12.38 16.87
CA SER A 133 6.75 13.33 16.00
C SER A 133 5.51 12.66 15.43
N GLU A 134 4.54 13.47 15.03
CA GLU A 134 3.26 13.02 14.49
C GLU A 134 3.40 11.93 13.40
N PHE A 135 2.35 11.11 13.28
CA PHE A 135 2.23 10.16 12.19
C PHE A 135 2.29 10.88 10.84
N SER A 136 3.18 10.43 9.96
CA SER A 136 3.39 11.08 8.67
C SER A 136 3.82 10.08 7.63
N VAL A 137 3.09 10.04 6.52
CA VAL A 137 3.37 9.16 5.37
C VAL A 137 4.13 9.93 4.31
N THR A 138 5.29 9.41 3.91
CA THR A 138 6.14 10.01 2.88
C THR A 138 6.11 9.24 1.57
N THR A 139 5.82 7.93 1.62
CA THR A 139 5.64 7.09 0.43
C THR A 139 4.43 6.20 0.59
N ASN A 140 3.55 6.22 -0.42
CA ASN A 140 2.44 5.29 -0.57
C ASN A 140 2.31 4.94 -2.06
N ALA A 141 3.03 3.92 -2.50
CA ALA A 141 3.20 3.63 -3.92
C ALA A 141 2.83 2.18 -4.25
N ALA A 142 1.62 1.98 -4.79
CA ALA A 142 1.19 0.73 -5.41
C ALA A 142 1.54 0.73 -6.91
N ASN A 143 1.78 -0.46 -7.49
CA ASN A 143 2.26 -0.60 -8.87
C ASN A 143 1.17 -0.96 -9.92
N GLY A 144 -0.10 -1.08 -9.53
CA GLY A 144 -1.18 -1.40 -10.46
C GLY A 144 -1.78 -0.16 -11.11
N TYR A 145 -2.46 -0.37 -12.24
CA TYR A 145 -3.17 0.68 -12.97
C TYR A 145 -4.32 0.12 -13.81
N ALA A 146 -5.36 0.93 -14.00
CA ALA A 146 -6.45 0.64 -14.92
C ALA A 146 -5.97 0.62 -16.38
N SER A 147 -6.70 -0.10 -17.24
CA SER A 147 -6.46 -0.06 -18.68
C SER A 147 -6.58 1.36 -19.24
N ALA A 148 -5.79 1.70 -20.25
CA ALA A 148 -5.78 3.04 -20.81
C ALA A 148 -5.70 3.06 -22.33
N THR A 149 -6.34 4.07 -22.91
CA THR A 149 -6.24 4.36 -24.34
C THR A 149 -5.03 5.23 -24.60
N GLN A 150 -4.37 4.99 -25.73
CA GLN A 150 -3.25 5.81 -26.17
C GLN A 150 -3.73 7.23 -26.49
N ASN A 151 -3.17 8.23 -25.82
CA ASN A 151 -3.43 9.65 -26.07
C ASN A 151 -2.56 10.19 -27.22
N GLY A 152 -1.34 9.67 -27.38
CA GLY A 152 -0.43 10.17 -28.41
C GLY A 152 0.88 9.39 -28.50
N VAL A 153 1.77 9.89 -29.36
CA VAL A 153 3.14 9.42 -29.52
C VAL A 153 4.07 10.63 -29.40
N GLN A 154 5.10 10.53 -28.57
CA GLN A 154 6.18 11.50 -28.45
C GLN A 154 7.48 10.86 -28.93
N VAL A 155 8.29 11.63 -29.65
CA VAL A 155 9.66 11.24 -30.02
C VAL A 155 10.60 12.08 -29.16
N ASP A 156 11.46 11.42 -28.39
CA ASP A 156 12.50 12.10 -27.63
C ASP A 156 13.73 12.36 -28.53
N ASP A 157 14.60 13.30 -28.13
CA ASP A 157 15.78 13.72 -28.89
C ASP A 157 16.78 12.58 -29.16
N ASP A 158 16.70 11.48 -28.39
CA ASP A 158 17.47 10.25 -28.57
C ASP A 158 16.88 9.32 -29.66
N GLY A 159 15.83 9.74 -30.38
CA GLY A 159 15.14 8.95 -31.42
C GLY A 159 14.17 7.91 -30.89
N LYS A 160 14.02 7.80 -29.56
CA LYS A 160 13.08 6.87 -28.92
C LYS A 160 11.65 7.35 -29.05
N VAL A 161 10.76 6.45 -29.44
CA VAL A 161 9.34 6.72 -29.63
C VAL A 161 8.56 6.21 -28.42
N TYR A 162 7.92 7.10 -27.66
CA TYR A 162 7.08 6.78 -26.51
C TYR A 162 5.60 7.00 -26.84
N ALA A 163 4.74 6.08 -26.43
CA ALA A 163 3.31 6.34 -26.38
C ALA A 163 2.96 6.91 -25.01
N THR A 164 2.11 7.95 -24.99
CA THR A 164 1.47 8.47 -23.78
C THR A 164 0.06 7.93 -23.69
N TYR A 165 -0.38 7.55 -22.49
CA TYR A 165 -1.69 6.94 -22.25
C TYR A 165 -2.58 7.82 -21.37
N SER A 166 -3.89 7.59 -21.42
CA SER A 166 -4.90 8.34 -20.66
C SER A 166 -4.76 8.22 -19.14
N ASN A 167 -4.09 7.18 -18.65
CA ASN A 167 -3.76 7.00 -17.24
C ASN A 167 -2.41 7.64 -16.83
N GLY A 168 -1.76 8.40 -17.74
CA GLY A 168 -0.48 9.06 -17.47
C GLY A 168 0.76 8.21 -17.73
N GLU A 169 0.59 6.91 -18.01
CA GLU A 169 1.70 6.00 -18.31
C GLU A 169 2.43 6.39 -19.61
N ARG A 170 3.74 6.10 -19.65
CA ARG A 170 4.61 6.29 -20.81
C ARG A 170 5.28 4.96 -21.15
N MET A 171 5.02 4.41 -22.33
CA MET A 171 5.67 3.18 -22.78
C MET A 171 6.50 3.38 -24.03
N LEU A 172 7.72 2.86 -24.02
CA LEU A 172 8.59 2.82 -25.20
C LEU A 172 7.98 1.91 -26.26
N GLN A 173 7.71 2.45 -27.45
CA GLN A 173 7.11 1.74 -28.59
C GLN A 173 8.15 1.29 -29.62
N GLY A 174 9.35 1.91 -29.61
CA GLY A 174 10.42 1.56 -30.55
C GLY A 174 11.54 2.60 -30.60
N GLN A 175 12.55 2.30 -31.43
CA GLN A 175 13.65 3.15 -31.86
C GLN A 175 13.69 3.16 -33.39
#